data_AF-A0A5R8KJZ0-F1
#
_entry.id   AF-A0A5R8KJZ0-F1
#
_cell.length_a   1.000
_cell.length_b   1.000
_cell.length_c   1.000
_cell.angle_alpha   90.00
_cell.angle_beta   90.00
_cell.angle_gamma   90.00
#
_symmetry.space_group_name_H-M   'P 1'
#
loop_
_entity.id
_entity.type
_entity.pdbx_description
1 polymer ?
#
loop_
_entity_poly.entity_id
_entity_poly.type
_entity_poly.pdbx_seq_one_letter_code
_entity_poly.pdbx_strand_id
1 'polypeptide(L)'
;MRRGSPSTNRNAAFTLIEVLVSVSVLALMMTIIAEMMRRTQDTVSKASSHASEFQEGRRALDAITHALSQATMDAVWGYRRSATDASVITGYERVSDHHFVLAPAAELLPPDTTAEAGQAVFFQAPLGKVNDETKRRLHHLINGCGFYIRYGSDLDTRPAFLQSGQPVQLNPDRNRFRLMQYLQPAEDSILYSSGLGLNRLTNRSQALQWFQNDLDATSQPLADNILALILIPYAANVQSGSGNTTIVPDAHYQYDSRDFQWSGLNDDNQSRRHQLPPMVGVSLIIADEHSYEGLAIRMGESAAAAAIRAVLTGKFSDHHKLQDDLAAVESGLAALPLHHKILSANVALRGSKWISENEQ
;
A
#
# COMPACT_ATOMS: atom_id res chain seq x y z
N MET A 1 13.95 -75.27 -66.18
CA MET A 1 12.97 -74.85 -65.14
C MET A 1 13.59 -75.07 -63.76
N ARG A 2 13.87 -73.99 -63.02
CA ARG A 2 14.52 -73.99 -61.70
C ARG A 2 13.47 -73.50 -60.70
N ARG A 3 13.03 -74.35 -59.77
CA ARG A 3 12.06 -74.00 -58.71
C ARG A 3 12.83 -73.70 -57.42
N GLY A 4 12.73 -72.47 -56.93
CA GLY A 4 13.31 -72.02 -55.67
C GLY A 4 12.58 -72.61 -54.46
N SER A 5 13.31 -72.84 -53.37
CA SER A 5 12.73 -73.19 -52.07
C SER A 5 12.28 -71.91 -51.33
N PRO A 6 11.18 -71.97 -50.55
CA PRO A 6 10.83 -70.90 -49.64
C PRO A 6 11.60 -71.06 -48.32
N SER A 7 12.23 -70.00 -47.84
CA SER A 7 12.72 -69.91 -46.46
C SER A 7 11.53 -69.69 -45.52
N THR A 8 11.33 -70.62 -44.59
CA THR A 8 10.39 -70.45 -43.48
C THR A 8 10.99 -69.52 -42.44
N ASN A 9 10.48 -68.30 -42.33
CA ASN A 9 10.75 -67.43 -41.18
C ASN A 9 10.14 -68.07 -39.93
N ARG A 10 10.98 -68.56 -39.02
CA ARG A 10 10.59 -68.91 -37.66
C ARG A 10 10.29 -67.62 -36.92
N ASN A 11 9.01 -67.30 -36.75
CA ASN A 11 8.59 -66.32 -35.76
C ASN A 11 8.84 -66.94 -34.38
N ALA A 12 9.88 -66.47 -33.70
CA ALA A 12 10.14 -66.81 -32.32
C ALA A 12 9.01 -66.22 -31.44
N ALA A 13 8.23 -67.08 -30.81
CA ALA A 13 7.27 -66.67 -29.79
C ALA A 13 8.02 -66.49 -28.46
N PHE A 14 7.80 -65.35 -27.79
CA PHE A 14 8.43 -65.02 -26.51
C PHE A 14 7.99 -65.97 -25.40
N THR A 15 8.92 -66.31 -24.50
CA THR A 15 8.63 -67.15 -23.34
C THR A 15 7.91 -66.35 -22.25
N LEU A 16 7.09 -67.02 -21.44
CA LEU A 16 6.34 -66.38 -20.34
C LEU A 16 7.26 -65.65 -19.36
N ILE A 17 8.50 -66.13 -19.21
CA ILE A 17 9.51 -65.54 -18.33
C ILE A 17 10.08 -64.25 -18.94
N GLU A 18 10.29 -64.19 -20.26
CA GLU A 18 10.69 -62.96 -20.95
C GLU A 18 9.59 -61.89 -20.83
N VAL A 19 8.32 -62.27 -20.95
CA VAL A 19 7.19 -61.34 -20.77
C VAL A 19 7.11 -60.82 -19.34
N LEU A 20 7.28 -61.67 -18.32
CA LEU A 20 7.30 -61.25 -16.91
C LEU A 20 8.47 -60.31 -16.59
N VAL A 21 9.65 -60.59 -17.16
CA VAL A 21 10.83 -59.73 -16.99
C VAL A 21 10.61 -58.39 -17.69
N SER A 22 10.07 -58.38 -18.93
CA SER A 22 9.76 -57.15 -19.65
C SER A 22 8.72 -56.28 -18.92
N VAL A 23 7.67 -56.88 -18.36
CA VAL A 23 6.66 -56.15 -17.57
C VAL A 23 7.25 -55.60 -16.27
N SER A 24 8.14 -56.35 -15.60
CA SER A 24 8.80 -55.89 -14.37
C SER A 24 9.74 -54.70 -14.65
N VAL A 25 10.51 -54.76 -15.74
CA VAL A 25 11.36 -53.65 -16.17
C VAL A 25 10.52 -52.44 -16.57
N LEU A 26 9.42 -52.64 -17.29
CA LEU A 26 8.50 -51.56 -17.67
C LEU A 26 7.89 -50.88 -16.44
N ALA A 27 7.43 -51.64 -15.45
CA ALA A 27 6.88 -51.11 -14.20
C ALA A 27 7.92 -50.30 -13.43
N LEU A 28 9.16 -50.81 -13.33
CA LEU A 28 10.27 -50.10 -12.70
C LEU A 28 10.57 -48.77 -13.43
N MET A 29 10.65 -48.80 -14.77
CA MET A 29 10.86 -47.59 -15.57
C MET A 29 9.72 -46.58 -15.38
N MET A 30 8.46 -47.03 -15.33
CA MET A 30 7.33 -46.15 -15.07
C MET A 30 7.40 -45.49 -13.70
N THR A 31 7.80 -46.21 -12.65
CA THR A 31 7.96 -45.61 -11.31
C THR A 31 9.06 -44.55 -11.27
N ILE A 32 10.17 -44.77 -11.97
CA ILE A 32 11.27 -43.79 -12.06
C ILE A 32 10.81 -42.55 -12.82
N ILE A 33 10.09 -42.73 -13.93
CA ILE A 33 9.56 -41.61 -14.73
C ILE A 33 8.53 -40.80 -13.92
N ALA A 34 7.64 -41.47 -13.17
CA ALA A 34 6.65 -40.80 -12.33
C ALA A 34 7.30 -39.98 -11.21
N GLU A 35 8.34 -40.51 -10.57
CA GLU A 35 9.11 -39.79 -9.55
C GLU A 35 9.86 -38.58 -10.13
N MET A 36 10.46 -38.74 -11.31
CA MET A 36 11.12 -37.64 -12.01
C MET A 36 10.13 -36.55 -12.41
N MET A 37 8.94 -36.94 -12.88
CA MET A 37 7.86 -36.01 -13.24
C MET A 37 7.37 -35.19 -12.04
N ARG A 38 7.19 -35.83 -10.87
CA ARG A 38 6.85 -35.11 -9.62
C ARG A 38 7.90 -34.08 -9.26
N ARG A 39 9.19 -34.46 -9.30
CA ARG A 39 10.29 -33.54 -9.00
C ARG A 39 10.36 -32.36 -9.97
N THR A 40 10.10 -32.58 -11.26
CA THR A 40 10.04 -31.51 -12.25
C THR A 40 8.85 -30.58 -12.01
N GLN A 41 7.67 -31.13 -11.71
CA GLN A 41 6.48 -30.33 -11.37
C GLN A 41 6.71 -29.47 -10.13
N ASP A 42 7.28 -30.03 -9.07
CA ASP A 42 7.62 -29.31 -7.85
C ASP A 42 8.64 -28.19 -8.12
N THR A 43 9.63 -28.44 -8.99
CA THR A 43 10.65 -27.45 -9.33
C THR A 43 10.06 -26.30 -10.14
N VAL A 44 9.22 -26.60 -11.14
CA VAL A 44 8.54 -25.58 -11.95
C VAL A 44 7.55 -24.79 -11.09
N SER A 45 6.81 -25.45 -10.22
CA SER A 45 5.89 -24.81 -9.28
C SER A 45 6.64 -23.87 -8.33
N LYS A 46 7.75 -24.32 -7.73
CA LYS A 46 8.59 -23.48 -6.86
C LYS A 46 9.20 -22.29 -7.60
N ALA A 47 9.75 -22.50 -8.80
CA ALA A 47 10.31 -21.42 -9.61
C ALA A 47 9.24 -20.39 -10.03
N SER A 48 8.05 -20.85 -10.40
CA SER A 48 6.91 -19.98 -10.71
C SER A 48 6.46 -19.20 -9.47
N SER A 49 6.40 -19.85 -8.30
CA SER A 49 5.99 -19.21 -7.04
C SER A 49 6.94 -18.09 -6.62
N HIS A 50 8.27 -18.31 -6.75
CA HIS A 50 9.28 -17.29 -6.45
C HIS A 50 9.19 -16.06 -7.38
N ALA A 51 8.82 -16.26 -8.66
CA ALA A 51 8.66 -15.16 -9.60
C ALA A 51 7.38 -14.34 -9.34
N SER A 52 6.34 -14.95 -8.76
CA SER A 52 5.08 -14.28 -8.38
C SER A 52 5.09 -13.70 -6.97
N GLU A 53 6.00 -14.16 -6.11
CA GLU A 53 5.98 -14.05 -4.63
C GLU A 53 5.83 -12.62 -4.08
N PHE A 54 6.18 -11.59 -4.86
CA PHE A 54 6.03 -10.19 -4.46
C PHE A 54 5.54 -9.28 -5.59
N GLN A 55 4.88 -9.85 -6.61
CA GLN A 55 4.36 -9.04 -7.72
C GLN A 55 3.28 -8.07 -7.25
N GLU A 56 2.40 -8.53 -6.36
CA GLU A 56 1.33 -7.71 -5.80
C GLU A 56 1.88 -6.53 -4.98
N GLY A 57 2.85 -6.79 -4.10
CA GLY A 57 3.54 -5.74 -3.34
C GLY A 57 4.29 -4.73 -4.21
N ARG A 58 4.87 -5.15 -5.36
CA ARG A 58 5.46 -4.22 -6.33
C ARG A 58 4.41 -3.35 -7.02
N ARG A 59 3.30 -3.95 -7.46
CA ARG A 59 2.17 -3.20 -8.06
C ARG A 59 1.59 -2.19 -7.07
N ALA A 60 1.47 -2.56 -5.81
CA ALA A 60 1.05 -1.66 -4.73
C ALA A 60 2.03 -0.48 -4.57
N LEU A 61 3.34 -0.75 -4.51
CA LEU A 61 4.35 0.31 -4.44
C LEU A 61 4.28 1.24 -5.65
N ASP A 62 4.16 0.68 -6.87
CA ASP A 62 4.03 1.45 -8.10
C ASP A 62 2.77 2.32 -8.09
N ALA A 63 1.64 1.80 -7.62
CA ALA A 63 0.39 2.54 -7.49
C ALA A 63 0.49 3.69 -6.47
N ILE A 64 1.09 3.44 -5.29
CA ILE A 64 1.35 4.49 -4.28
C ILE A 64 2.24 5.57 -4.86
N THR A 65 3.38 5.19 -5.44
CA THR A 65 4.36 6.14 -5.97
C THR A 65 3.81 6.95 -7.14
N HIS A 66 3.04 6.32 -8.03
CA HIS A 66 2.35 7.01 -9.12
C HIS A 66 1.33 8.03 -8.60
N ALA A 67 0.46 7.64 -7.66
CA ALA A 67 -0.53 8.55 -7.08
C ALA A 67 0.13 9.72 -6.33
N LEU A 68 1.12 9.44 -5.47
CA LEU A 68 1.87 10.47 -4.73
C LEU A 68 2.60 11.44 -5.66
N SER A 69 3.17 10.95 -6.78
CA SER A 69 3.86 11.81 -7.74
C SER A 69 2.93 12.85 -8.40
N GLN A 70 1.62 12.58 -8.38
CA GLN A 70 0.57 13.46 -8.88
C GLN A 70 -0.13 14.25 -7.78
N ALA A 71 0.34 14.20 -6.53
CA ALA A 71 -0.21 15.04 -5.48
C ALA A 71 -0.13 16.52 -5.88
N THR A 72 -1.24 17.23 -5.76
CA THR A 72 -1.34 18.65 -6.11
C THR A 72 -1.73 19.50 -4.92
N MET A 73 -1.13 20.70 -4.86
CA MET A 73 -1.45 21.72 -3.88
C MET A 73 -1.56 23.04 -4.63
N ASP A 74 -2.79 23.49 -4.86
CA ASP A 74 -3.08 24.71 -5.63
C ASP A 74 -2.98 25.93 -4.71
N ALA A 75 -1.77 26.19 -4.23
CA ALA A 75 -1.47 27.34 -3.38
C ALA A 75 -1.42 28.64 -4.20
N VAL A 76 -2.29 29.57 -3.83
CA VAL A 76 -2.38 30.93 -4.37
C VAL A 76 -2.00 31.96 -3.31
N TRP A 77 -1.58 33.15 -3.73
CA TRP A 77 -1.38 34.28 -2.82
C TRP A 77 -2.73 34.90 -2.47
N GLY A 78 -3.10 34.83 -1.19
CA GLY A 78 -4.24 35.50 -0.60
C GLY A 78 -3.81 36.72 0.22
N TYR A 79 -4.74 37.63 0.43
CA TYR A 79 -4.54 38.76 1.33
C TYR A 79 -4.62 38.29 2.78
N ARG A 80 -3.54 38.51 3.53
CA ARG A 80 -3.59 38.45 5.00
C ARG A 80 -4.33 39.68 5.48
N ARG A 81 -5.40 39.47 6.24
CA ARG A 81 -6.23 40.53 6.81
C ARG A 81 -5.98 40.67 8.29
N SER A 82 -6.14 41.88 8.81
CA SER A 82 -6.07 42.14 10.25
C SER A 82 -7.15 41.33 10.98
N ALA A 83 -6.77 40.73 12.11
CA ALA A 83 -7.71 40.02 12.98
C ALA A 83 -8.76 40.96 13.61
N THR A 84 -8.46 42.26 13.70
CA THR A 84 -9.34 43.29 14.29
C THR A 84 -10.26 43.92 13.25
N ASP A 85 -9.82 44.01 11.99
CA ASP A 85 -10.59 44.60 10.89
C ASP A 85 -10.30 43.89 9.56
N ALA A 86 -11.25 43.09 9.09
CA ALA A 86 -11.13 42.31 7.86
C ALA A 86 -11.04 43.17 6.58
N SER A 87 -11.29 44.48 6.66
CA SER A 87 -11.08 45.40 5.54
C SER A 87 -9.61 45.82 5.38
N VAL A 88 -8.80 45.67 6.43
CA VAL A 88 -7.38 46.06 6.44
C VAL A 88 -6.51 44.89 6.01
N ILE A 89 -5.77 45.08 4.91
CA ILE A 89 -4.79 44.13 4.38
C ILE A 89 -3.45 44.39 5.09
N THR A 90 -2.90 43.38 5.74
CA THR A 90 -1.65 43.44 6.51
C THR A 90 -0.47 42.76 5.80
N GLY A 91 -0.70 42.14 4.64
CA GLY A 91 0.32 41.48 3.83
C GLY A 91 -0.25 40.40 2.93
N TYR A 92 0.62 39.57 2.36
CA TYR A 92 0.24 38.40 1.58
C TYR A 92 0.54 37.11 2.33
N GLU A 93 -0.26 36.08 2.06
CA GLU A 93 0.00 34.74 2.55
C GLU A 93 -0.47 33.70 1.55
N ARG A 94 0.17 32.53 1.57
CA ARG A 94 -0.27 31.41 0.76
C ARG A 94 -1.53 30.83 1.35
N VAL A 95 -2.49 30.54 0.48
CA VAL A 95 -3.73 29.86 0.81
C VAL A 95 -3.96 28.81 -0.26
N SER A 96 -4.39 27.62 0.15
CA SER A 96 -4.80 26.54 -0.74
C SER A 96 -6.12 25.99 -0.20
N ASP A 97 -6.96 25.43 -1.06
CA ASP A 97 -8.14 24.67 -0.63
C ASP A 97 -7.82 23.17 -0.46
N HIS A 98 -6.64 22.74 -0.91
CA HIS A 98 -6.15 21.37 -0.75
C HIS A 98 -5.54 21.14 0.63
N HIS A 99 -5.39 19.87 0.98
CA HIS A 99 -4.87 19.38 2.24
C HIS A 99 -4.05 18.12 1.99
N PHE A 100 -2.75 18.23 2.20
CA PHE A 100 -1.86 17.08 2.30
C PHE A 100 -1.61 16.79 3.78
N VAL A 101 -1.89 15.55 4.18
CA VAL A 101 -1.67 15.06 5.54
C VAL A 101 -1.06 13.65 5.51
N LEU A 102 -0.01 13.46 6.29
CA LEU A 102 0.69 12.21 6.52
C LEU A 102 1.00 12.14 8.01
N ALA A 103 0.63 11.06 8.66
CA ALA A 103 0.91 10.83 10.08
C ALA A 103 0.78 9.33 10.40
N PRO A 104 1.07 8.91 11.64
CA PRO A 104 0.74 7.56 12.10
C PRO A 104 -0.73 7.21 11.79
N ALA A 105 -0.98 5.99 11.32
CA ALA A 105 -2.33 5.57 10.92
C ALA A 105 -3.33 5.71 12.07
N ALA A 106 -2.90 5.46 13.31
CA ALA A 106 -3.70 5.62 14.52
C ALA A 106 -4.18 7.06 14.79
N GLU A 107 -3.52 8.07 14.23
CA GLU A 107 -3.90 9.48 14.39
C GLU A 107 -4.81 9.99 13.27
N LEU A 108 -4.75 9.39 12.08
CA LEU A 108 -5.51 9.84 10.90
C LEU A 108 -6.78 9.04 10.67
N LEU A 109 -6.79 7.76 11.04
CA LEU A 109 -7.95 6.91 10.84
C LEU A 109 -9.01 7.20 11.93
N PRO A 110 -10.31 7.14 11.59
CA PRO A 110 -11.37 7.25 12.58
C PRO A 110 -11.23 6.21 13.70
N PRO A 111 -11.69 6.49 14.93
CA PRO A 111 -11.59 5.55 16.06
C PRO A 111 -12.25 4.18 15.81
N ASP A 112 -13.27 4.15 14.95
CA ASP A 112 -14.00 2.93 14.59
C ASP A 112 -13.24 2.05 13.58
N THR A 113 -12.21 2.60 12.92
CA THR A 113 -11.34 1.88 12.00
C THR A 113 -10.11 1.39 12.75
N THR A 114 -9.91 0.07 12.85
CA THR A 114 -8.70 -0.51 13.46
C THR A 114 -7.45 -0.06 12.70
N ALA A 115 -6.70 0.87 13.29
CA ALA A 115 -5.42 1.31 12.74
C ALA A 115 -4.35 0.23 12.93
N GLU A 116 -3.73 -0.18 11.84
CA GLU A 116 -2.56 -1.07 11.88
C GLU A 116 -1.26 -0.26 11.99
N ALA A 117 -0.16 -0.94 12.29
CA ALA A 117 1.13 -0.30 12.48
C ALA A 117 1.63 0.40 11.20
N GLY A 118 2.24 1.57 11.38
CA GLY A 118 2.81 2.39 10.31
C GLY A 118 2.10 3.73 10.14
N GLN A 119 2.19 4.28 8.94
CA GLN A 119 1.66 5.59 8.57
C GLN A 119 0.49 5.48 7.60
N ALA A 120 -0.31 6.54 7.56
CA ALA A 120 -1.30 6.79 6.53
C ALA A 120 -1.03 8.13 5.87
N VAL A 121 -1.49 8.29 4.63
CA VAL A 121 -1.40 9.55 3.89
C VAL A 121 -2.68 9.82 3.13
N PHE A 122 -3.12 11.07 3.15
CA PHE A 122 -4.28 11.55 2.42
C PHE A 122 -3.96 12.90 1.74
N PHE A 123 -4.34 13.03 0.48
CA PHE A 123 -3.99 14.16 -0.37
C PHE A 123 -4.97 14.29 -1.54
N GLN A 124 -4.81 15.34 -2.35
CA GLN A 124 -5.57 15.53 -3.59
C GLN A 124 -4.69 15.30 -4.81
N ALA A 125 -5.23 14.64 -5.83
CA ALA A 125 -4.54 14.38 -7.09
C ALA A 125 -5.53 14.35 -8.28
N PRO A 126 -5.11 14.75 -9.50
CA PRO A 126 -5.95 14.77 -10.70
C PRO A 126 -6.08 13.37 -11.32
N LEU A 127 -6.77 12.46 -10.63
CA LEU A 127 -6.88 11.05 -11.05
C LEU A 127 -8.10 10.79 -11.95
N GLY A 128 -9.01 11.75 -12.10
CA GLY A 128 -10.18 11.66 -12.98
C GLY A 128 -11.21 10.61 -12.56
N LYS A 129 -11.22 10.17 -11.30
CA LYS A 129 -12.23 9.23 -10.79
C LYS A 129 -13.57 9.94 -10.65
N VAL A 130 -14.59 9.34 -11.25
CA VAL A 130 -16.00 9.78 -11.18
C VAL A 130 -16.91 8.57 -10.98
N ASN A 131 -18.06 8.80 -10.36
CA ASN A 131 -19.18 7.86 -10.27
C ASN A 131 -20.14 8.04 -11.45
N ASP A 132 -20.38 9.29 -11.87
CA ASP A 132 -21.26 9.63 -12.98
C ASP A 132 -20.61 9.29 -14.33
N GLU A 133 -21.24 8.39 -15.10
CA GLU A 133 -20.74 7.96 -16.40
C GLU A 133 -20.60 9.11 -17.40
N THR A 134 -21.45 10.14 -17.29
CA THR A 134 -21.42 11.30 -18.19
C THR A 134 -20.16 12.15 -18.00
N LYS A 135 -19.56 12.10 -16.81
CA LYS A 135 -18.37 12.87 -16.43
C LYS A 135 -17.06 12.11 -16.68
N ARG A 136 -17.09 10.85 -17.13
CA ARG A 136 -15.88 10.02 -17.38
C ARG A 136 -14.89 10.62 -18.38
N ARG A 137 -15.36 11.53 -19.24
CA ARG A 137 -14.51 12.26 -20.20
C ARG A 137 -13.65 13.34 -19.55
N LEU A 138 -13.90 13.67 -18.28
CA LEU A 138 -13.16 14.66 -17.51
C LEU A 138 -12.00 13.97 -16.78
N HIS A 139 -10.94 13.67 -17.54
CA HIS A 139 -9.81 12.85 -17.07
C HIS A 139 -8.91 13.53 -16.01
N HIS A 140 -9.03 14.83 -15.80
CA HIS A 140 -8.16 15.61 -14.88
C HIS A 140 -8.93 16.19 -13.69
N LEU A 141 -10.06 15.58 -13.31
CA LEU A 141 -10.76 15.99 -12.11
C LEU A 141 -9.93 15.66 -10.87
N ILE A 142 -9.94 16.57 -9.91
CA ILE A 142 -9.25 16.42 -8.63
C ILE A 142 -10.04 15.45 -7.76
N ASN A 143 -9.34 14.46 -7.23
CA ASN A 143 -9.87 13.43 -6.35
C ASN A 143 -9.15 13.48 -5.01
N GLY A 144 -9.87 13.15 -3.95
CA GLY A 144 -9.26 12.73 -2.70
C GLY A 144 -8.59 11.37 -2.89
N CYS A 145 -7.34 11.22 -2.49
CA CYS A 145 -6.62 9.96 -2.55
C CYS A 145 -5.89 9.71 -1.23
N GLY A 146 -5.77 8.45 -0.84
CA GLY A 146 -4.98 8.10 0.34
C GLY A 146 -4.64 6.62 0.41
N PHE A 147 -3.71 6.30 1.31
CA PHE A 147 -3.22 4.94 1.52
C PHE A 147 -3.04 4.68 3.01
N TYR A 148 -3.46 3.51 3.46
CA TYR A 148 -3.31 3.03 4.83
C TYR A 148 -3.39 1.50 4.88
N ILE A 149 -2.94 0.90 5.97
CA ILE A 149 -3.07 -0.55 6.20
C ILE A 149 -4.28 -0.83 7.08
N ARG A 150 -5.04 -1.87 6.73
CA ARG A 150 -6.13 -2.40 7.54
C ARG A 150 -6.03 -3.91 7.61
N TYR A 151 -6.23 -4.47 8.79
CA TYR A 151 -6.51 -5.88 8.95
C TYR A 151 -8.02 -6.09 8.94
N GLY A 152 -8.50 -7.02 8.13
CA GLY A 152 -9.93 -7.33 8.10
C GLY A 152 -10.26 -8.50 7.20
N SER A 153 -11.55 -8.78 7.09
CA SER A 153 -12.13 -9.80 6.21
C SER A 153 -12.12 -9.34 4.76
N ASP A 154 -12.04 -10.27 3.81
CA ASP A 154 -12.29 -9.98 2.39
C ASP A 154 -13.78 -10.07 1.99
N LEU A 155 -14.66 -10.56 2.86
CA LEU A 155 -16.07 -10.84 2.52
C LEU A 155 -16.78 -9.63 1.89
N ASP A 156 -16.66 -8.44 2.48
CA ASP A 156 -17.35 -7.24 2.01
C ASP A 156 -16.87 -6.78 0.61
N THR A 157 -15.66 -7.19 0.22
CA THR A 157 -15.03 -6.82 -1.06
C THR A 157 -15.26 -7.87 -2.15
N ARG A 158 -15.68 -9.08 -1.78
CA ARG A 158 -16.01 -10.13 -2.73
C ARG A 158 -17.28 -9.76 -3.52
N PRO A 159 -17.43 -10.19 -4.78
CA PRO A 159 -18.70 -10.10 -5.49
C PRO A 159 -19.85 -10.70 -4.68
N ALA A 160 -21.04 -10.09 -4.72
CA ALA A 160 -22.19 -10.45 -3.87
C ALA A 160 -22.55 -11.95 -3.87
N PHE A 161 -22.35 -12.64 -5.00
CA PHE A 161 -22.61 -14.08 -5.10
C PHE A 161 -21.63 -14.97 -4.31
N LEU A 162 -20.48 -14.43 -3.88
CA LEU A 162 -19.48 -15.11 -3.05
C LEU A 162 -19.59 -14.76 -1.56
N GLN A 163 -20.52 -13.88 -1.18
CA GLN A 163 -20.63 -13.36 0.19
C GLN A 163 -21.51 -14.22 1.10
N SER A 164 -22.29 -15.17 0.57
CA SER A 164 -23.18 -16.02 1.38
C SER A 164 -23.39 -17.43 0.81
N GLY A 165 -23.84 -18.35 1.65
CA GLY A 165 -24.24 -19.71 1.24
C GLY A 165 -23.09 -20.67 0.99
N GLN A 166 -23.26 -21.56 0.01
CA GLN A 166 -22.27 -22.59 -0.37
C GLN A 166 -20.90 -22.01 -0.79
N PRO A 167 -20.82 -20.88 -1.53
CA PRO A 167 -19.54 -20.27 -1.88
C PRO A 167 -18.63 -19.91 -0.70
N VAL A 168 -19.19 -19.45 0.43
CA VAL A 168 -18.42 -19.14 1.63
C VAL A 168 -17.92 -20.41 2.34
N GLN A 169 -18.65 -21.53 2.20
CA GLN A 169 -18.18 -22.82 2.72
C GLN A 169 -17.02 -23.39 1.90
N LEU A 170 -17.01 -23.14 0.58
CA LEU A 170 -15.95 -23.56 -0.34
C LEU A 170 -14.73 -22.64 -0.28
N ASN A 171 -14.96 -21.34 -0.06
CA ASN A 171 -13.91 -20.33 0.12
C ASN A 171 -14.22 -19.53 1.39
N PRO A 172 -13.73 -19.99 2.55
CA PRO A 172 -13.92 -19.31 3.84
C PRO A 172 -13.47 -17.85 3.81
N ASP A 173 -14.01 -17.04 4.72
CA ASP A 173 -13.51 -15.71 5.00
C ASP A 173 -12.00 -15.75 5.30
N ARG A 174 -11.24 -14.83 4.71
CA ARG A 174 -9.80 -14.69 4.92
C ARG A 174 -9.49 -13.33 5.51
N ASN A 175 -8.99 -13.34 6.74
CA ASN A 175 -8.48 -12.12 7.35
C ASN A 175 -7.02 -11.88 6.99
N ARG A 176 -6.71 -10.75 6.37
CA ARG A 176 -5.34 -10.38 5.94
C ARG A 176 -5.03 -8.93 6.27
N PHE A 177 -3.74 -8.62 6.38
CA PHE A 177 -3.26 -7.25 6.36
C PHE A 177 -3.30 -6.74 4.92
N ARG A 178 -4.13 -5.72 4.66
CA ARG A 178 -4.36 -5.19 3.33
C ARG A 178 -3.93 -3.75 3.26
N LEU A 179 -3.27 -3.41 2.16
CA LEU A 179 -3.10 -2.02 1.77
C LEU A 179 -4.41 -1.54 1.17
N MET A 180 -5.01 -0.54 1.81
CA MET A 180 -6.22 0.10 1.36
C MET A 180 -5.86 1.35 0.55
N GLN A 181 -6.54 1.54 -0.58
CA GLN A 181 -6.54 2.77 -1.34
C GLN A 181 -7.87 3.49 -1.12
N TYR A 182 -7.81 4.69 -0.56
CA TYR A 182 -8.90 5.63 -0.57
C TYR A 182 -8.86 6.41 -1.89
N LEU A 183 -9.98 6.46 -2.62
CA LEU A 183 -10.09 7.23 -3.86
C LEU A 183 -11.48 7.85 -4.02
N GLN A 184 -11.64 9.08 -3.54
CA GLN A 184 -12.89 9.83 -3.59
C GLN A 184 -13.24 10.29 -5.00
N PRO A 185 -14.41 9.93 -5.53
CA PRO A 185 -14.96 10.51 -6.74
C PRO A 185 -15.03 12.03 -6.65
N ALA A 186 -14.74 12.72 -7.75
CA ALA A 186 -14.58 14.18 -7.74
C ALA A 186 -15.87 14.91 -7.35
N GLU A 187 -17.03 14.36 -7.73
CA GLU A 187 -18.36 14.90 -7.42
C GLU A 187 -18.77 14.77 -5.94
N ASP A 188 -18.18 13.83 -5.21
CA ASP A 188 -18.53 13.56 -3.80
C ASP A 188 -17.64 14.37 -2.84
N SER A 189 -16.62 15.07 -3.37
CA SER A 189 -15.66 15.77 -2.54
C SER A 189 -16.25 16.99 -1.84
N ILE A 190 -16.32 16.93 -0.51
CA ILE A 190 -16.83 18.03 0.31
C ILE A 190 -15.86 19.21 0.40
N LEU A 191 -14.61 19.06 -0.04
CA LEU A 191 -13.59 20.12 -0.07
C LEU A 191 -14.05 21.37 -0.85
N TYR A 192 -14.86 21.17 -1.89
CA TYR A 192 -15.39 22.25 -2.73
C TYR A 192 -16.85 22.61 -2.38
N SER A 193 -17.40 22.00 -1.33
CA SER A 193 -18.74 22.33 -0.86
C SER A 193 -18.73 23.63 -0.05
N SER A 194 -19.85 24.36 -0.04
CA SER A 194 -20.02 25.52 0.85
C SER A 194 -20.06 25.16 2.34
N GLY A 195 -20.20 23.87 2.66
CA GLY A 195 -20.27 23.35 4.03
C GLY A 195 -18.91 23.20 4.71
N LEU A 196 -17.83 22.92 3.95
CA LEU A 196 -16.49 22.71 4.51
C LEU A 196 -15.56 23.88 4.14
N GLY A 197 -15.51 24.89 5.00
CA GLY A 197 -14.59 26.03 4.84
C GLY A 197 -13.20 25.75 5.41
N LEU A 198 -12.40 24.91 4.77
CA LEU A 198 -11.16 24.35 5.34
C LEU A 198 -10.17 25.43 5.84
N ASN A 199 -10.04 26.56 5.15
CA ASN A 199 -9.18 27.69 5.55
C ASN A 199 -9.66 28.46 6.80
N ARG A 200 -10.90 28.23 7.25
CA ARG A 200 -11.49 28.87 8.44
C ARG A 200 -11.50 27.95 9.65
N LEU A 201 -11.19 26.67 9.47
CA LEU A 201 -11.19 25.70 10.55
C LEU A 201 -9.97 25.91 11.45
N THR A 202 -10.19 25.83 12.75
CA THR A 202 -9.16 25.86 13.80
C THR A 202 -9.07 24.53 14.55
N ASN A 203 -9.91 23.55 14.20
CA ASN A 203 -9.93 22.23 14.80
C ASN A 203 -9.49 21.19 13.76
N ARG A 204 -8.43 20.44 14.08
CA ARG A 204 -7.88 19.40 13.21
C ARG A 204 -8.90 18.31 12.87
N SER A 205 -9.68 17.82 13.83
CA SER A 205 -10.67 16.76 13.59
C SER A 205 -11.73 17.18 12.57
N GLN A 206 -12.17 18.44 12.59
CA GLN A 206 -13.08 18.97 11.57
C GLN A 206 -12.41 19.05 10.19
N ALA A 207 -11.12 19.38 10.16
CA ALA A 207 -10.34 19.46 8.93
C ALA A 207 -10.04 18.09 8.28
N LEU A 208 -10.14 16.98 9.03
CA LEU A 208 -9.96 15.62 8.51
C LEU A 208 -11.26 14.99 7.97
N GLN A 209 -12.42 15.61 8.20
CA GLN A 209 -13.73 15.08 7.79
C GLN A 209 -13.87 14.85 6.28
N TRP A 210 -13.08 15.54 5.44
CA TRP A 210 -13.16 15.40 3.98
C TRP A 210 -12.80 14.01 3.46
N PHE A 211 -12.04 13.23 4.24
CA PHE A 211 -11.75 11.83 3.93
C PHE A 211 -12.23 10.85 4.99
N GLN A 212 -12.39 11.30 6.24
CA GLN A 212 -12.83 10.40 7.33
C GLN A 212 -14.30 9.99 7.20
N ASN A 213 -15.17 10.87 6.69
CA ASN A 213 -16.62 10.62 6.67
C ASN A 213 -17.03 9.47 5.72
N ASP A 214 -16.32 9.30 4.61
CA ASP A 214 -16.58 8.30 3.57
C ASP A 214 -15.45 7.28 3.42
N LEU A 215 -14.52 7.24 4.39
CA LEU A 215 -13.31 6.42 4.31
C LEU A 215 -13.64 4.97 3.99
N ASP A 216 -14.51 4.33 4.76
CA ASP A 216 -14.87 2.92 4.58
C ASP A 216 -15.66 2.67 3.28
N ALA A 217 -16.53 3.61 2.89
CA ALA A 217 -17.36 3.47 1.69
C ALA A 217 -16.56 3.58 0.40
N THR A 218 -15.47 4.35 0.44
CA THR A 218 -14.71 4.76 -0.74
C THR A 218 -13.32 4.09 -0.80
N SER A 219 -12.91 3.38 0.26
CA SER A 219 -11.66 2.62 0.28
C SER A 219 -11.81 1.24 -0.36
N GLN A 220 -10.81 0.84 -1.14
CA GLN A 220 -10.73 -0.49 -1.74
C GLN A 220 -9.40 -1.15 -1.43
N PRO A 221 -9.35 -2.48 -1.26
CA PRO A 221 -8.08 -3.19 -1.11
C PRO A 221 -7.27 -3.12 -2.41
N LEU A 222 -6.02 -2.69 -2.30
CA LEU A 222 -5.07 -2.59 -3.41
C LEU A 222 -4.15 -3.81 -3.46
N ALA A 223 -3.75 -4.32 -2.30
CA ALA A 223 -2.91 -5.50 -2.17
C ALA A 223 -3.10 -6.20 -0.83
N ASP A 224 -3.03 -7.53 -0.85
CA ASP A 224 -3.00 -8.39 0.33
C ASP A 224 -1.57 -8.61 0.86
N ASN A 225 -1.47 -9.07 2.10
CA ASN A 225 -0.22 -9.38 2.82
C ASN A 225 0.78 -8.23 2.96
N ILE A 226 0.27 -6.99 2.99
CA ILE A 226 1.07 -5.80 3.28
C ILE A 226 1.01 -5.54 4.78
N LEU A 227 2.07 -5.93 5.50
CA LEU A 227 2.11 -5.93 6.97
C LEU A 227 2.23 -4.51 7.56
N ALA A 228 2.99 -3.64 6.89
CA ALA A 228 3.19 -2.25 7.32
C ALA A 228 3.47 -1.35 6.12
N LEU A 229 2.98 -0.11 6.21
CA LEU A 229 3.28 1.01 5.30
C LEU A 229 4.07 2.04 6.08
N ILE A 230 5.33 2.25 5.69
CA ILE A 230 6.20 3.28 6.27
C ILE A 230 6.30 4.45 5.29
N LEU A 231 5.93 5.64 5.76
CA LEU A 231 5.95 6.86 4.96
C LEU A 231 6.78 7.92 5.65
N ILE A 232 7.82 8.40 4.95
CA ILE A 232 8.81 9.34 5.48
C ILE A 232 8.66 10.66 4.72
N PRO A 233 7.97 11.67 5.27
CA PRO A 233 7.94 12.97 4.63
C PRO A 233 9.27 13.68 4.84
N TYR A 234 9.79 14.25 3.78
CA TYR A 234 10.92 15.16 3.85
C TYR A 234 10.41 16.58 3.83
N ALA A 235 10.80 17.38 4.81
CA ALA A 235 10.43 18.79 4.92
C ALA A 235 11.65 19.68 4.68
N ALA A 236 11.40 20.87 4.13
CA ALA A 236 12.39 21.93 4.08
C ALA A 236 12.49 22.56 5.48
N ASN A 237 13.65 22.43 6.11
CA ASN A 237 13.96 23.18 7.33
C ASN A 237 14.75 24.43 6.92
N VAL A 238 14.21 25.60 7.28
CA VAL A 238 14.87 26.88 7.05
C VAL A 238 15.42 27.33 8.38
N GLN A 239 16.73 27.17 8.58
CA GLN A 239 17.38 27.74 9.74
C GLN A 239 17.33 29.27 9.62
N SER A 240 16.54 29.88 10.50
CA SER A 240 16.43 31.33 10.65
C SER A 240 17.83 31.97 10.69
N GLY A 241 18.15 32.78 9.67
CA GLY A 241 19.36 33.60 9.59
C GLY A 241 20.52 33.06 8.75
N SER A 242 20.50 31.82 8.24
CA SER A 242 21.63 31.29 7.43
C SER A 242 21.41 31.31 5.92
N GLY A 243 20.17 31.52 5.45
CA GLY A 243 19.80 31.41 4.03
C GLY A 243 19.88 29.99 3.46
N ASN A 244 20.36 29.01 4.21
CA ASN A 244 20.44 27.62 3.78
C ASN A 244 19.13 26.88 4.11
N THR A 245 18.45 26.42 3.05
CA THR A 245 17.33 25.50 3.16
C THR A 245 17.85 24.08 3.09
N THR A 246 17.64 23.27 4.12
CA THR A 246 18.00 21.85 4.13
C THR A 246 16.76 20.97 4.03
N ILE A 247 16.91 19.82 3.38
CA ILE A 247 15.87 18.80 3.27
C ILE A 247 16.16 17.75 4.31
N VAL A 248 15.26 17.58 5.28
CA VAL A 248 15.43 16.59 6.33
C VAL A 248 14.16 15.74 6.46
N PRO A 249 14.31 14.43 6.75
CA PRO A 249 13.17 13.60 7.10
C PRO A 249 12.54 14.10 8.40
N ASP A 250 11.22 14.07 8.50
CA ASP A 250 10.52 14.39 9.74
C ASP A 250 10.79 13.32 10.80
N ALA A 251 11.13 13.75 12.02
CA ALA A 251 11.51 12.85 13.11
C ALA A 251 10.36 11.92 13.54
N HIS A 252 9.10 12.34 13.39
CA HIS A 252 7.93 11.61 13.88
C HIS A 252 7.07 11.03 12.75
N TYR A 253 7.59 11.03 11.52
CA TYR A 253 6.83 10.61 10.33
C TYR A 253 5.52 11.39 10.17
N GLN A 254 5.54 12.71 10.46
CA GLN A 254 4.37 13.57 10.37
C GLN A 254 4.60 14.71 9.36
N TYR A 255 3.57 14.99 8.57
CA TYR A 255 3.53 16.15 7.71
C TYR A 255 2.09 16.57 7.50
N ASP A 256 1.76 17.78 7.92
CA ASP A 256 0.44 18.36 7.70
C ASP A 256 0.61 19.78 7.16
N SER A 257 0.15 19.96 5.92
CA SER A 257 0.23 21.26 5.21
C SER A 257 -0.58 22.38 5.88
N ARG A 258 -1.45 22.03 6.84
CA ARG A 258 -2.37 22.92 7.53
C ARG A 258 -2.14 22.97 9.04
N ASP A 259 -1.06 22.36 9.53
CA ASP A 259 -0.76 22.29 10.97
C ASP A 259 -0.87 23.66 11.68
N PHE A 260 -0.36 24.70 11.02
CA PHE A 260 -0.40 26.09 11.51
C PHE A 260 -1.80 26.60 11.91
N GLN A 261 -2.88 26.01 11.39
CA GLN A 261 -4.26 26.42 11.67
C GLN A 261 -4.72 26.06 13.11
N TRP A 262 -4.13 25.03 13.71
CA TRP A 262 -4.50 24.55 15.05
C TRP A 262 -3.33 24.46 16.02
N SER A 263 -2.09 24.37 15.53
CA SER A 263 -0.88 24.43 16.38
C SER A 263 -0.29 25.85 16.47
N GLY A 264 -0.81 26.80 15.68
CA GLY A 264 -0.26 28.15 15.52
C GLY A 264 0.99 28.16 14.64
N LEU A 265 1.42 29.34 14.19
CA LEU A 265 2.63 29.46 13.35
C LEU A 265 3.90 29.24 14.18
N ASN A 266 4.77 28.34 13.72
CA ASN A 266 6.10 28.09 14.26
C ASN A 266 7.11 27.83 13.12
N ASP A 267 8.40 27.76 13.45
CA ASP A 267 9.47 27.60 12.45
C ASP A 267 9.31 26.32 11.61
N ASP A 268 8.79 25.23 12.20
CA ASP A 268 8.62 23.94 11.54
C ASP A 268 7.43 23.89 10.57
N ASN A 269 6.31 24.52 10.91
CA ASN A 269 5.09 24.50 10.09
C ASN A 269 4.97 25.69 9.15
N GLN A 270 5.75 26.76 9.34
CA GLN A 270 5.81 27.88 8.42
C GLN A 270 6.30 27.42 7.04
N SER A 271 7.30 26.54 6.98
CA SER A 271 7.81 25.98 5.72
C SER A 271 6.88 24.93 5.09
N ARG A 272 5.91 24.40 5.86
CA ARG A 272 4.93 23.40 5.40
C ARG A 272 3.60 24.03 4.99
N ARG A 273 3.36 25.29 5.37
CA ARG A 273 2.09 26.01 5.19
C ARG A 273 1.64 26.02 3.74
N HIS A 274 0.55 25.29 3.47
CA HIS A 274 -0.04 25.10 2.14
C HIS A 274 1.00 24.66 1.08
N GLN A 275 1.93 23.79 1.48
CA GLN A 275 2.95 23.23 0.61
C GLN A 275 2.92 21.70 0.68
N LEU A 276 3.40 21.07 -0.38
CA LEU A 276 3.65 19.64 -0.40
C LEU A 276 5.03 19.37 0.18
N PRO A 277 5.26 18.20 0.80
CA PRO A 277 6.61 17.78 1.11
C PRO A 277 7.38 17.63 -0.21
N PRO A 278 8.62 18.13 -0.30
CA PRO A 278 9.56 17.84 -1.37
C PRO A 278 9.58 16.41 -1.91
N MET A 279 9.60 15.46 -0.98
CA MET A 279 9.79 14.05 -1.24
C MET A 279 9.12 13.26 -0.14
N VAL A 280 8.61 12.09 -0.49
CA VAL A 280 8.13 11.08 0.46
C VAL A 280 8.88 9.78 0.19
N GLY A 281 9.58 9.29 1.21
CA GLY A 281 10.10 7.92 1.22
C GLY A 281 8.96 6.95 1.52
N VAL A 282 8.80 5.92 0.69
CA VAL A 282 7.76 4.90 0.83
C VAL A 282 8.43 3.56 1.01
N SER A 283 8.12 2.86 2.09
CA SER A 283 8.57 1.49 2.33
C SER A 283 7.39 0.58 2.68
N LEU A 284 7.32 -0.59 2.04
CA LEU A 284 6.32 -1.62 2.29
C LEU A 284 7.01 -2.84 2.89
N ILE A 285 6.44 -3.37 3.98
CA ILE A 285 6.81 -4.68 4.52
C ILE A 285 5.78 -5.69 4.03
N ILE A 286 6.21 -6.64 3.21
CA ILE A 286 5.32 -7.56 2.50
C ILE A 286 5.64 -8.99 2.95
N ALA A 287 4.60 -9.79 3.18
CA ALA A 287 4.73 -11.23 3.40
C ALA A 287 4.30 -12.01 2.17
N ASP A 288 4.94 -13.16 1.95
CA ASP A 288 4.48 -14.15 0.98
C ASP A 288 3.19 -14.82 1.48
N GLU A 289 2.23 -15.01 0.56
CA GLU A 289 0.92 -15.61 0.83
C GLU A 289 1.05 -17.01 1.40
N HIS A 290 1.93 -17.85 0.84
CA HIS A 290 2.06 -19.23 1.31
C HIS A 290 2.64 -19.30 2.73
N SER A 291 3.62 -18.45 3.03
CA SER A 291 4.18 -18.36 4.39
C SER A 291 3.16 -17.82 5.40
N TYR A 292 2.35 -16.83 5.02
CA TYR A 292 1.30 -16.29 5.88
C TYR A 292 0.18 -17.31 6.13
N GLU A 293 -0.29 -17.98 5.07
CA GLU A 293 -1.30 -19.03 5.18
C GLU A 293 -0.79 -20.19 6.04
N GLY A 294 0.47 -20.61 5.86
CA GLY A 294 1.11 -21.61 6.70
C GLY A 294 1.17 -21.20 8.18
N LEU A 295 1.42 -19.92 8.47
CA LEU A 295 1.37 -19.40 9.83
C LEU A 295 -0.06 -19.43 10.39
N ALA A 296 -1.03 -18.94 9.62
CA ALA A 296 -2.44 -18.92 9.99
C ALA A 296 -3.00 -20.33 10.27
N ILE A 297 -2.61 -21.34 9.50
CA ILE A 297 -3.00 -22.73 9.74
C ILE A 297 -2.42 -23.26 11.07
N ARG A 298 -1.19 -22.86 11.43
CA ARG A 298 -0.51 -23.38 12.63
C ARG A 298 -1.05 -22.81 13.94
N MET A 299 -1.39 -21.53 13.98
CA MET A 299 -1.81 -20.85 15.22
C MET A 299 -3.22 -20.24 15.18
N GLY A 300 -3.87 -20.22 14.02
CA GLY A 300 -5.11 -19.50 13.77
C GLY A 300 -4.88 -18.07 13.26
N GLU A 301 -5.79 -17.55 12.44
CA GLU A 301 -5.64 -16.23 11.79
C GLU A 301 -5.48 -15.08 12.80
N SER A 302 -6.30 -15.06 13.85
CA SER A 302 -6.26 -14.00 14.86
C SER A 302 -4.95 -14.01 15.66
N ALA A 303 -4.45 -15.20 16.01
CA ALA A 303 -3.18 -15.35 16.72
C ALA A 303 -1.98 -14.97 15.82
N ALA A 304 -2.02 -15.34 14.55
CA ALA A 304 -1.01 -14.94 13.57
C ALA A 304 -0.95 -13.42 13.41
N ALA A 305 -2.11 -12.77 13.29
CA ALA A 305 -2.19 -11.31 13.24
C ALA A 305 -1.68 -10.65 14.52
N ALA A 306 -2.02 -11.17 15.70
CA ALA A 306 -1.53 -10.67 16.97
C ALA A 306 0.01 -10.81 17.10
N ALA A 307 0.57 -11.93 16.65
CA ALA A 307 2.02 -12.15 16.64
C ALA A 307 2.75 -11.15 15.73
N ILE A 308 2.21 -10.88 14.54
CA ILE A 308 2.77 -9.87 13.62
C ILE A 308 2.66 -8.47 14.23
N ARG A 309 1.50 -8.11 14.80
CA ARG A 309 1.34 -6.82 15.50
C ARG A 309 2.33 -6.66 16.64
N ALA A 310 2.61 -7.72 17.40
CA ALA A 310 3.59 -7.68 18.48
C ALA A 310 5.01 -7.35 17.97
N VAL A 311 5.40 -7.85 16.79
CA VAL A 311 6.69 -7.49 16.16
C VAL A 311 6.74 -6.02 15.75
N LEU A 312 5.62 -5.47 15.28
CA LEU A 312 5.52 -4.08 14.80
C LEU A 312 5.21 -3.07 15.91
N THR A 313 4.89 -3.54 17.12
CA THR A 313 4.46 -2.66 18.22
C THR A 313 5.59 -1.72 18.64
N GLY A 314 5.30 -0.42 18.68
CA GLY A 314 6.27 0.61 19.08
C GLY A 314 7.38 0.85 18.05
N LYS A 315 7.24 0.34 16.82
CA LYS A 315 8.17 0.56 15.71
C LYS A 315 7.71 1.72 14.84
N PHE A 316 8.67 2.36 14.18
CA PHE A 316 8.43 3.45 13.22
C PHE A 316 7.72 4.66 13.83
N SER A 317 8.04 4.99 15.09
CA SER A 317 7.60 6.22 15.76
C SER A 317 8.64 7.33 15.74
N ASP A 318 9.91 6.98 15.54
CA ASP A 318 11.06 7.88 15.52
C ASP A 318 11.98 7.54 14.35
N HIS A 319 12.13 8.46 13.40
CA HIS A 319 12.95 8.28 12.21
C HIS A 319 14.43 8.00 12.54
N HIS A 320 14.95 8.53 13.65
CA HIS A 320 16.33 8.28 14.06
C HIS A 320 16.58 6.80 14.38
N LYS A 321 15.53 6.03 14.67
CA LYS A 321 15.58 4.59 14.95
C LYS A 321 15.19 3.73 13.75
N LEU A 322 14.95 4.31 12.57
CA LEU A 322 14.45 3.57 11.41
C LEU A 322 15.26 2.30 11.12
N GLN A 323 16.59 2.39 11.11
CA GLN A 323 17.44 1.24 10.80
C GLN A 323 17.36 0.14 11.87
N ASP A 324 17.32 0.52 13.15
CA ASP A 324 17.19 -0.41 14.27
C ASP A 324 15.81 -1.07 14.28
N ASP A 325 14.77 -0.30 13.96
CA ASP A 325 13.40 -0.79 13.84
C ASP A 325 13.25 -1.78 12.68
N LEU A 326 13.83 -1.47 11.51
CA LEU A 326 13.84 -2.40 10.37
C LEU A 326 14.55 -3.72 10.73
N ALA A 327 15.73 -3.65 11.35
CA ALA A 327 16.46 -4.86 11.75
C ALA A 327 15.69 -5.69 12.81
N ALA A 328 15.04 -5.02 13.77
CA ALA A 328 14.21 -5.68 14.76
C ALA A 328 12.98 -6.35 14.14
N VAL A 329 12.33 -5.70 13.16
CA VAL A 329 11.19 -6.27 12.45
C VAL A 329 11.61 -7.47 11.59
N GLU A 330 12.73 -7.37 10.86
CA GLU A 330 13.27 -8.50 10.08
C GLU A 330 13.54 -9.72 10.97
N SER A 331 14.19 -9.50 12.13
CA SER A 331 14.46 -10.57 13.10
C SER A 331 13.18 -11.15 13.70
N GLY A 332 12.21 -10.31 14.06
CA GLY A 332 10.93 -10.73 14.63
C GLY A 332 10.06 -11.52 13.64
N LEU A 333 9.98 -11.07 12.38
CA LEU A 333 9.23 -11.77 11.34
C LEU A 333 9.90 -13.09 10.93
N ALA A 334 11.23 -13.14 10.89
CA ALA A 334 11.97 -14.38 10.65
C ALA A 334 11.73 -15.43 11.75
N ALA A 335 11.49 -14.99 12.99
CA ALA A 335 11.12 -15.88 14.10
C ALA A 335 9.68 -16.43 14.01
N LEU A 336 8.81 -15.80 13.20
CA LEU A 336 7.43 -16.24 12.92
C LEU A 336 7.30 -17.14 11.67
N PRO A 337 8.37 -17.87 11.32
CA PRO A 337 8.61 -18.44 9.99
C PRO A 337 7.97 -17.73 8.76
N LEU A 338 7.88 -16.40 8.76
CA LEU A 338 7.30 -15.64 7.65
C LEU A 338 8.37 -15.29 6.62
N HIS A 339 8.12 -15.66 5.36
CA HIS A 339 8.93 -15.17 4.26
C HIS A 339 8.45 -13.77 3.91
N HIS A 340 9.35 -12.79 4.04
CA HIS A 340 8.99 -11.38 3.93
C HIS A 340 10.04 -10.61 3.11
N LYS A 341 9.62 -9.46 2.59
CA LYS A 341 10.48 -8.53 1.86
C LYS A 341 10.09 -7.10 2.15
N ILE A 342 11.11 -6.25 2.26
CA ILE A 342 10.94 -4.80 2.34
C ILE A 342 11.20 -4.23 0.94
N LEU A 343 10.22 -3.50 0.41
CA LEU A 343 10.36 -2.74 -0.83
C LEU A 343 10.35 -1.25 -0.49
N SER A 344 11.26 -0.48 -1.07
CA SER A 344 11.34 0.96 -0.80
C SER A 344 11.50 1.77 -2.09
N ALA A 345 10.92 2.96 -2.11
CA ALA A 345 11.05 3.94 -3.18
C ALA A 345 10.98 5.36 -2.62
N ASN A 346 11.68 6.30 -3.26
CA ASN A 346 11.59 7.72 -2.96
C ASN A 346 10.77 8.42 -4.06
N VAL A 347 9.75 9.18 -3.65
CA VAL A 347 8.83 9.87 -4.56
C VAL A 347 9.03 11.36 -4.41
N ALA A 348 9.53 12.03 -5.45
CA ALA A 348 9.57 13.49 -5.49
C ALA A 348 8.20 14.05 -5.88
N LEU A 349 7.66 14.99 -5.09
CA LEU A 349 6.37 15.62 -5.37
C LEU A 349 6.61 16.88 -6.20
N ARG A 350 6.23 16.82 -7.48
CA ARG A 350 6.51 17.89 -8.46
C ARG A 350 5.84 19.22 -8.12
N GLY A 351 4.74 19.18 -7.37
CA GLY A 351 4.01 20.38 -6.92
C GLY A 351 4.65 21.08 -5.72
N SER A 352 5.74 20.56 -5.15
CA SER A 352 6.42 21.19 -4.01
C SER A 352 7.07 22.52 -4.42
N LYS A 353 6.70 23.61 -3.74
CA LYS A 353 7.30 24.95 -3.89
C LYS A 353 8.07 25.29 -2.62
N TRP A 354 9.36 25.55 -2.77
CA TRP A 354 10.35 25.61 -1.68
C TRP A 354 10.60 27.02 -1.19
N ILE A 355 9.55 27.69 -0.73
CA ILE A 355 9.64 29.13 -0.44
C ILE A 355 9.13 29.38 0.97
N SER A 356 10.04 29.83 1.82
CA SER A 356 9.79 30.29 3.19
C SER A 356 9.61 31.82 3.28
N GLU A 357 9.75 32.54 2.17
CA GLU A 357 9.66 34.00 2.16
C GLU A 357 8.23 34.47 2.43
N ASN A 358 8.09 35.25 3.49
CA ASN A 358 6.95 36.12 3.69
C ASN A 358 7.16 37.36 2.79
N GLU A 359 6.36 37.50 1.73
CA GLU A 359 6.29 38.76 1.00
C GLU A 359 5.54 39.78 1.87
N GLN A 360 6.27 40.80 2.34
CA GLN A 360 5.74 41.92 3.13
C GLN A 360 4.95 42.89 2.25
#